data_AF-A0A087UG54-F1
#
_entry.id   AF-A0A087UG54-F1
#
_cell.length_a   1.000
_cell.length_b   1.000
_cell.length_c   1.000
_cell.angle_alpha   90.00
_cell.angle_beta   90.00
_cell.angle_gamma   90.00
#
_symmetry.space_group_name_H-M   'P 1'
#
loop_
_entity.id
_entity.type
_entity.pdbx_description
1 polymer ?
#
loop_
_entity_poly.entity_id
_entity_poly.type
_entity_poly.pdbx_seq_one_letter_code
_entity_poly.pdbx_strand_id
1 'polypeptide(L)'
;MSISRRYLYQTLKKYIPILTWLPGYSLQDLKGDFIAGFTVGLTVVPQGLALAHLANLPPQYGLYTAFMGSYMYSVFGTCKDLVIGPTSVMALMTAEYASIGGPVYASLLTFFCGCFQILLGILNLGCLMNYISSPVLSGFTSAAAIITATTQIKGIFGLKYQARGFLNTVYHFFLNISKTNLYDMTMGITSVFMLLLLRKFKDKKCTTCMWLLNSRTLQAAWWSIATARNALLVIICSFLASVCLSMGFDVLTLTQHVDPGLPHFQLPKFYLDYFDP
;
A
#
# COMPACT_ATOMS: atom_id res chain seq x y z
N MET A 1 -35.32 31.86 -9.03
CA MET A 1 -34.88 30.83 -8.05
C MET A 1 -34.35 29.53 -8.68
N SER A 2 -34.83 29.08 -9.86
CA SER A 2 -34.38 27.79 -10.45
C SER A 2 -32.97 27.80 -11.06
N ILE A 3 -32.51 28.95 -11.59
CA ILE A 3 -31.17 29.09 -12.20
C ILE A 3 -30.06 28.87 -11.16
N SER A 4 -30.18 29.47 -9.97
CA SER A 4 -29.23 29.30 -8.86
C SER A 4 -29.07 27.84 -8.42
N ARG A 5 -30.16 27.05 -8.40
CA ARG A 5 -30.09 25.61 -8.07
C ARG A 5 -29.33 24.79 -9.11
N ARG A 6 -29.47 25.10 -10.40
CA ARG A 6 -28.72 24.39 -11.47
C ARG A 6 -27.22 24.68 -11.41
N TYR A 7 -26.84 25.93 -11.16
CA TYR A 7 -25.43 26.31 -10.96
C TYR A 7 -24.84 25.62 -9.73
N LEU A 8 -25.54 25.67 -8.58
CA LEU A 8 -25.10 24.99 -7.35
C LEU A 8 -24.88 23.49 -7.59
N TYR A 9 -25.79 22.84 -8.30
CA TYR A 9 -25.71 21.41 -8.60
C TYR A 9 -24.52 21.06 -9.52
N GLN A 10 -24.24 21.89 -10.52
CA GLN A 10 -23.07 21.73 -11.39
C GLN A 10 -21.76 21.94 -10.62
N THR A 11 -21.72 22.94 -9.72
CA THR A 11 -20.57 23.17 -8.84
C THR A 11 -20.35 22.00 -7.89
N LEU A 12 -21.40 21.47 -7.26
CA LEU A 12 -21.31 20.31 -6.38
C LEU A 12 -20.80 19.06 -7.12
N LYS A 13 -21.24 18.82 -8.36
CA LYS A 13 -20.72 17.71 -9.20
C LYS A 13 -19.24 17.84 -9.53
N LYS A 14 -18.71 19.06 -9.61
CA LYS A 14 -17.29 19.32 -9.85
C LYS A 14 -16.43 18.99 -8.63
N TYR A 15 -16.90 19.30 -7.42
CA TYR A 15 -16.15 19.08 -6.18
C TYR A 15 -16.39 17.72 -5.53
N ILE A 16 -17.55 17.09 -5.79
CA ILE A 16 -17.92 15.78 -5.25
C ILE A 16 -18.28 14.85 -6.42
N PRO A 17 -17.28 14.23 -7.07
CA PRO A 17 -17.47 13.42 -8.28
C PRO A 17 -18.43 12.23 -8.08
N ILE A 18 -18.65 11.76 -6.85
CA ILE A 18 -19.63 10.69 -6.55
C ILE A 18 -21.03 10.98 -7.09
N LEU A 19 -21.43 12.26 -7.10
CA LEU A 19 -22.75 12.68 -7.60
C LEU A 19 -22.87 12.56 -9.12
N THR A 20 -21.75 12.36 -9.82
CA THR A 20 -21.70 12.21 -11.27
C THR A 20 -21.72 10.74 -11.68
N TRP A 21 -20.93 9.88 -11.02
CA TRP A 21 -20.81 8.47 -11.41
C TRP A 21 -21.85 7.56 -10.76
N LEU A 22 -22.24 7.81 -9.50
CA LEU A 22 -23.15 6.96 -8.75
C LEU A 22 -24.54 6.80 -9.42
N PRO A 23 -25.17 7.85 -10.00
CA PRO A 23 -26.46 7.71 -10.65
C PRO A 23 -26.45 6.87 -11.93
N GLY A 24 -25.29 6.72 -12.58
CA GLY A 24 -25.12 5.93 -13.81
C GLY A 24 -24.58 4.53 -13.57
N TYR A 25 -24.43 4.12 -12.31
CA TYR A 25 -23.77 2.88 -11.93
C TYR A 25 -24.66 1.65 -12.19
N SER A 26 -24.16 0.69 -12.97
CA SER A 26 -24.92 -0.50 -13.34
C SER A 26 -24.60 -1.71 -12.47
N LEU A 27 -25.50 -2.70 -12.43
CA LEU A 27 -25.24 -3.99 -11.77
C LEU A 27 -24.11 -4.80 -12.43
N GLN A 28 -23.77 -4.50 -13.69
CA GLN A 28 -22.62 -5.14 -14.35
C GLN A 28 -21.31 -4.57 -13.82
N ASP A 29 -21.26 -3.26 -13.60
CA ASP A 29 -20.11 -2.58 -12.99
C ASP A 29 -19.87 -3.09 -11.57
N LEU A 30 -20.95 -3.26 -10.77
CA LEU A 30 -20.86 -3.81 -9.41
C LEU A 30 -20.16 -5.16 -9.36
N LYS A 31 -20.45 -6.06 -10.31
CA LYS A 31 -19.82 -7.39 -10.35
C LYS A 31 -18.33 -7.29 -10.66
N GLY A 32 -17.96 -6.42 -11.61
CA GLY A 32 -16.57 -6.17 -11.97
C GLY A 32 -15.78 -5.55 -10.81
N ASP A 33 -16.33 -4.50 -10.21
CA ASP A 33 -15.72 -3.77 -9.12
C ASP A 33 -15.62 -4.60 -7.84
N PHE A 34 -16.56 -5.50 -7.58
CA PHE A 34 -16.47 -6.42 -6.44
C PHE A 34 -15.26 -7.37 -6.57
N ILE A 35 -15.06 -7.97 -7.76
CA ILE A 35 -13.93 -8.88 -8.01
C ILE A 35 -12.61 -8.10 -7.97
N ALA A 36 -12.57 -6.91 -8.58
CA ALA A 36 -11.40 -6.04 -8.57
C ALA A 36 -11.06 -5.57 -7.16
N GLY A 37 -12.04 -5.06 -6.42
CA GLY A 37 -11.91 -4.60 -5.04
C GLY A 37 -11.47 -5.70 -4.08
N PHE A 38 -12.00 -6.91 -4.23
CA PHE A 38 -11.54 -8.07 -3.45
C PHE A 38 -10.07 -8.39 -3.72
N THR A 39 -9.67 -8.41 -4.99
CA THR A 39 -8.27 -8.71 -5.38
C THR A 39 -7.28 -7.63 -4.91
N VAL A 40 -7.68 -6.37 -5.05
CA VAL A 40 -6.89 -5.22 -4.57
C VAL A 40 -6.82 -5.23 -3.05
N GLY A 41 -7.95 -5.43 -2.36
CA GLY A 41 -8.02 -5.49 -0.90
C GLY A 41 -7.09 -6.55 -0.32
N LEU A 42 -7.11 -7.77 -0.88
CA LEU A 42 -6.20 -8.85 -0.46
C LEU A 42 -4.72 -8.51 -0.67
N THR A 43 -4.39 -7.62 -1.61
CA THR A 43 -3.01 -7.16 -1.84
C THR A 43 -2.63 -6.02 -0.90
N VAL A 44 -3.56 -5.11 -0.64
CA VAL A 44 -3.33 -3.90 0.16
C VAL A 44 -3.19 -4.24 1.65
N VAL A 45 -3.86 -5.28 2.16
CA VAL A 45 -3.75 -5.70 3.57
C VAL A 45 -2.29 -6.01 3.98
N PRO A 46 -1.58 -6.98 3.37
CA PRO A 46 -0.19 -7.27 3.74
C PRO A 46 0.76 -6.10 3.40
N GLN A 47 0.50 -5.38 2.31
CA GLN A 47 1.27 -4.20 1.95
C GLN A 47 1.16 -3.10 3.02
N GLY A 48 -0.04 -2.84 3.53
CA GLY A 48 -0.27 -1.85 4.59
C GLY A 48 0.45 -2.20 5.88
N LEU A 49 0.38 -3.46 6.31
CA LEU A 49 1.09 -3.96 7.50
C LEU A 49 2.61 -3.76 7.40
N ALA A 50 3.20 -4.11 6.25
CA ALA A 50 4.62 -3.92 6.01
C ALA A 50 5.03 -2.44 5.99
N LEU A 51 4.20 -1.57 5.39
CA LEU A 51 4.45 -0.14 5.31
C LEU A 51 4.29 0.58 6.66
N ALA A 52 3.38 0.13 7.53
CA ALA A 52 3.29 0.62 8.90
C ALA A 52 4.57 0.30 9.69
N HIS A 53 5.11 -0.91 9.53
CA HIS A 53 6.39 -1.28 10.12
C HIS A 53 7.54 -0.42 9.61
N LEU A 54 7.57 -0.09 8.32
CA LEU A 54 8.55 0.86 7.77
C LEU A 54 8.39 2.28 8.34
N ALA A 55 7.17 2.67 8.69
CA ALA A 55 6.88 3.96 9.32
C ALA A 55 7.20 3.99 10.83
N ASN A 56 7.76 2.92 11.40
CA ASN A 56 7.94 2.75 12.85
C ASN A 56 6.62 2.92 13.64
N LEU A 57 5.50 2.47 13.07
CA LEU A 57 4.19 2.53 13.70
C LEU A 57 3.63 1.12 13.94
N PRO A 58 2.69 0.97 14.90
CA PRO A 58 1.94 -0.28 15.05
C PRO A 58 1.28 -0.71 13.73
N PRO A 59 1.24 -2.01 13.41
CA PRO A 59 0.78 -2.48 12.09
C PRO A 59 -0.64 -2.04 11.71
N GLN A 60 -1.54 -1.89 12.69
CA GLN A 60 -2.92 -1.44 12.45
C GLN A 60 -3.01 -0.08 11.73
N TYR A 61 -2.05 0.84 11.91
CA TYR A 61 -2.07 2.14 11.24
C TYR A 61 -1.97 2.02 9.71
N GLY A 62 -1.31 0.96 9.21
CA GLY A 62 -1.26 0.66 7.79
C GLY A 62 -2.62 0.28 7.22
N LEU A 63 -3.39 -0.50 7.99
CA LEU A 63 -4.74 -0.91 7.62
C LEU A 63 -5.72 0.28 7.69
N TYR A 64 -5.63 1.09 8.74
CA TYR A 64 -6.46 2.29 8.88
C TYR A 64 -6.24 3.27 7.72
N THR A 65 -4.99 3.49 7.34
CA THR A 65 -4.64 4.40 6.22
C THR A 65 -5.13 3.85 4.89
N ALA A 66 -4.96 2.55 4.64
CA ALA A 66 -5.44 1.90 3.42
C ALA A 66 -6.97 1.99 3.27
N PHE A 67 -7.70 1.74 4.37
CA PHE A 67 -9.17 1.82 4.39
C PHE A 67 -9.66 3.25 4.23
N MET A 68 -9.23 4.17 5.10
CA MET A 68 -9.72 5.55 5.10
C MET A 68 -9.32 6.31 3.83
N GLY A 69 -8.11 6.06 3.30
CA GLY A 69 -7.66 6.67 2.04
C GLY A 69 -8.53 6.26 0.85
N SER A 70 -8.82 4.96 0.71
CA SER A 70 -9.71 4.45 -0.35
C SER A 70 -11.14 4.96 -0.18
N TYR A 71 -11.66 4.98 1.05
CA TYR A 71 -13.00 5.48 1.35
C TYR A 71 -13.15 6.97 0.99
N MET A 72 -12.24 7.84 1.44
CA MET A 72 -12.25 9.26 1.08
C MET A 72 -12.12 9.47 -0.44
N TYR A 73 -11.26 8.71 -1.10
CA TYR A 73 -11.08 8.81 -2.54
C TYR A 73 -12.29 8.34 -3.35
N SER A 74 -13.07 7.37 -2.86
CA SER A 74 -14.31 6.96 -3.54
C SER A 74 -15.35 8.09 -3.64
N VAL A 75 -15.33 9.03 -2.68
CA VAL A 75 -16.26 10.16 -2.61
C VAL A 75 -15.76 11.35 -3.44
N PHE A 76 -14.47 11.70 -3.27
CA PHE A 76 -13.87 12.92 -3.83
C PHE A 76 -12.99 12.69 -5.07
N GLY A 77 -12.68 11.44 -5.39
CA GLY A 77 -11.76 11.06 -6.45
C GLY A 77 -12.34 11.27 -7.85
N THR A 78 -11.48 11.70 -8.77
CA THR A 78 -11.85 11.98 -10.16
C THR A 78 -11.60 10.79 -11.10
N CYS A 79 -10.64 9.93 -10.77
CA CYS A 79 -10.32 8.73 -11.56
C CYS A 79 -10.86 7.48 -10.87
N LYS A 80 -11.77 6.75 -11.54
CA LYS A 80 -12.44 5.56 -11.02
C LYS A 80 -11.50 4.37 -10.74
N ASP A 81 -10.44 4.21 -11.53
CA ASP A 81 -9.56 3.04 -11.48
C ASP A 81 -8.31 3.25 -10.59
N LEU A 82 -8.23 4.39 -9.89
CA LEU A 82 -7.09 4.70 -9.03
C LEU A 82 -7.28 4.13 -7.63
N VAL A 83 -6.33 3.30 -7.20
CA VAL A 83 -6.26 2.78 -5.84
C VAL A 83 -5.38 3.71 -4.99
N ILE A 84 -5.95 4.29 -3.94
CA ILE A 84 -5.20 5.09 -2.96
C ILE A 84 -4.83 4.22 -1.77
N GLY A 85 -3.57 4.30 -1.35
CA GLY A 85 -3.09 3.58 -0.19
C GLY A 85 -1.72 4.08 0.27
N PRO A 86 -1.19 3.52 1.36
CA PRO A 86 0.14 3.85 1.84
C PRO A 86 1.19 3.48 0.79
N THR A 87 2.25 4.30 0.70
CA THR A 87 3.41 4.05 -0.17
C THR A 87 4.70 4.05 0.64
N SER A 88 5.72 3.36 0.14
CA SER A 88 7.03 3.23 0.81
C SER A 88 7.68 4.57 1.11
N VAL A 89 7.59 5.53 0.18
CA VAL A 89 8.18 6.86 0.37
C VAL A 89 7.45 7.61 1.49
N MET A 90 6.11 7.61 1.49
CA MET A 90 5.34 8.25 2.56
C MET A 90 5.60 7.60 3.91
N ALA A 91 5.72 6.27 3.96
CA ALA A 91 6.05 5.54 5.19
C ALA A 91 7.42 5.95 5.74
N LEU A 92 8.46 6.02 4.90
CA LEU A 92 9.80 6.42 5.31
C LEU A 92 9.85 7.89 5.78
N MET A 93 9.15 8.81 5.10
CA MET A 93 9.09 10.20 5.55
C MET A 93 8.33 10.34 6.87
N THR A 94 7.27 9.56 7.06
CA THR A 94 6.51 9.52 8.32
C THR A 94 7.34 8.92 9.45
N ALA A 95 8.19 7.93 9.16
CA ALA A 95 9.05 7.27 10.14
C ALA A 95 9.96 8.25 10.89
N GLU A 96 10.48 9.26 10.20
CA GLU A 96 11.35 10.27 10.82
C GLU A 96 10.65 11.03 11.95
N TYR A 97 9.35 11.33 11.79
CA TYR A 97 8.55 12.02 12.80
C TYR A 97 7.98 11.05 13.83
N ALA A 98 7.53 9.88 13.39
CA ALA A 98 7.02 8.84 14.28
C ALA A 98 8.09 8.33 15.26
N SER A 99 9.37 8.36 14.89
CA SER A 99 10.47 7.98 15.78
C SER A 99 10.73 9.00 16.90
N ILE A 100 10.17 10.22 16.80
CA ILE A 100 10.38 11.29 17.80
C ILE A 100 9.35 11.19 18.92
N GLY A 101 8.08 10.99 18.59
CA GLY A 101 7.01 10.91 19.59
C GLY A 101 5.83 10.03 19.17
N GLY A 102 6.13 8.97 18.42
CA GLY A 102 5.20 7.89 18.14
C GLY A 102 4.04 8.24 17.20
N PRO A 103 2.91 7.53 17.32
CA PRO A 103 1.77 7.67 16.41
C PRO A 103 1.11 9.05 16.42
N VAL A 104 1.19 9.79 17.54
CA VAL A 104 0.60 11.13 17.65
C VAL A 104 1.27 12.08 16.65
N TYR A 105 2.59 12.02 16.50
CA TYR A 105 3.33 12.83 15.53
C TYR A 105 2.97 12.49 14.09
N ALA A 106 2.79 11.20 13.77
CA ALA A 106 2.34 10.78 12.45
C ALA A 106 0.93 11.30 12.13
N SER A 107 0.03 11.30 13.11
CA SER A 107 -1.33 11.82 12.95
C SER A 107 -1.36 13.33 12.74
N LEU A 108 -0.55 14.09 13.50
CA LEU A 108 -0.39 15.54 13.34
C LEU A 108 0.21 15.90 11.98
N LEU A 109 1.28 15.21 11.57
CA LEU A 109 1.91 15.40 10.26
C LEU A 109 0.87 15.20 9.15
N THR A 110 0.11 14.11 9.21
CA THR A 110 -0.92 13.80 8.22
C THR A 110 -2.03 14.86 8.20
N PHE A 111 -2.44 15.35 9.36
CA PHE A 111 -3.42 16.44 9.48
C PHE A 111 -2.91 17.73 8.80
N PHE A 112 -1.70 18.18 9.12
CA PHE A 112 -1.11 19.37 8.49
C PHE A 112 -0.88 19.19 7.00
N CYS A 113 -0.42 18.01 6.55
CA CYS A 113 -0.34 17.69 5.13
C CYS A 113 -1.69 17.81 4.43
N GLY A 114 -2.77 17.34 5.06
CA GLY A 114 -4.14 17.49 4.54
C GLY A 114 -4.58 18.95 4.44
N CYS A 115 -4.40 19.75 5.51
CA CYS A 115 -4.67 21.18 5.50
C CYS A 115 -3.89 21.91 4.40
N PHE A 116 -2.60 21.58 4.26
CA PHE A 116 -1.74 22.15 3.24
C PHE A 116 -2.19 21.75 1.82
N GLN A 117 -2.56 20.50 1.59
CA GLN A 117 -3.11 20.04 0.31
C GLN A 117 -4.41 20.75 -0.05
N ILE A 118 -5.30 20.98 0.93
CA ILE A 118 -6.53 21.75 0.74
C ILE A 118 -6.19 23.19 0.36
N LEU A 119 -5.25 23.82 1.06
CA LEU A 119 -4.79 25.18 0.77
C LEU A 119 -4.25 25.28 -0.67
N LEU A 120 -3.36 24.36 -1.06
CA LEU A 120 -2.82 24.30 -2.44
C LEU A 120 -3.93 24.08 -3.47
N GLY A 121 -4.94 23.28 -3.13
CA GLY A 121 -6.12 23.05 -3.96
C GLY A 121 -6.96 24.32 -4.16
N ILE A 122 -7.19 25.09 -3.09
CA ILE A 122 -7.89 26.38 -3.14
C ILE A 122 -7.13 27.39 -4.01
N LEU A 123 -5.79 27.39 -3.90
CA LEU A 123 -4.91 28.22 -4.73
C LEU A 123 -4.80 27.71 -6.19
N ASN A 124 -5.48 26.62 -6.53
CA ASN A 124 -5.42 25.95 -7.85
C ASN A 124 -3.99 25.62 -8.31
N LEU A 125 -3.08 25.36 -7.36
CA LEU A 125 -1.69 25.02 -7.64
C LEU A 125 -1.51 23.62 -8.25
N GLY A 126 -2.60 22.89 -8.49
CA GLY A 126 -2.60 21.70 -9.33
C GLY A 126 -2.12 21.97 -10.75
N CYS A 127 -2.22 23.21 -11.26
CA CYS A 127 -1.60 23.59 -12.54
C CYS A 127 -0.08 23.36 -12.55
N LEU A 128 0.59 23.49 -11.40
CA LEU A 128 2.03 23.31 -11.26
C LEU A 128 2.48 21.88 -11.58
N MET A 129 1.60 20.87 -11.36
CA MET A 129 1.88 19.48 -11.74
C MET A 129 2.11 19.31 -13.24
N ASN A 130 1.48 20.14 -14.09
CA ASN A 130 1.67 20.08 -15.54
C ASN A 130 3.05 20.58 -15.99
N TYR A 131 3.78 21.29 -15.13
CA TYR A 131 5.12 21.82 -15.42
C TYR A 131 6.25 20.90 -14.96
N ILE A 132 5.94 19.80 -14.26
CA ILE A 132 6.96 18.81 -13.90
C ILE A 132 7.30 18.00 -15.15
N SER A 133 8.56 18.10 -15.57
CA SER A 133 9.01 17.41 -16.77
C SER A 133 9.04 15.89 -16.59
N SER A 134 8.75 15.15 -17.66
CA SER A 134 8.81 13.68 -17.66
C SER A 134 10.15 13.11 -17.16
N PRO A 135 11.32 13.71 -17.47
CA PRO A 135 12.60 13.28 -16.90
C PRO A 135 12.68 13.39 -15.37
N VAL A 136 12.10 14.44 -14.76
CA VAL A 136 12.07 14.61 -13.30
C VAL A 136 11.18 13.55 -12.66
N LEU A 137 10.01 13.27 -13.23
CA LEU A 137 9.12 12.21 -12.77
C LEU A 137 9.78 10.83 -12.89
N SER A 138 10.49 10.57 -14.00
CA SER A 138 11.24 9.33 -14.22
C SER A 138 12.39 9.17 -13.22
N GLY A 139 13.16 10.24 -12.97
CA GLY A 139 14.24 10.25 -11.98
C GLY A 139 13.72 10.01 -10.56
N PHE A 140 12.64 10.70 -10.17
CA PHE A 140 12.00 10.53 -8.86
C PHE A 140 11.47 9.10 -8.67
N THR A 141 10.75 8.55 -9.66
CA THR A 141 10.21 7.18 -9.56
C THR A 141 11.31 6.12 -9.54
N SER A 142 12.40 6.30 -10.29
CA SER A 142 13.57 5.43 -10.26
C SER A 142 14.27 5.45 -8.90
N ALA A 143 14.49 6.65 -8.33
CA ALA A 143 15.07 6.80 -7.00
C ALA A 143 14.16 6.18 -5.91
N ALA A 144 12.85 6.42 -5.98
CA ALA A 144 11.87 5.82 -5.07
C ALA A 144 11.87 4.28 -5.16
N ALA A 145 12.02 3.72 -6.36
CA ALA A 145 12.12 2.27 -6.56
C ALA A 145 13.41 1.70 -5.93
N ILE A 146 14.56 2.36 -6.11
CA ILE A 146 15.83 1.96 -5.49
C ILE A 146 15.72 2.00 -3.97
N ILE A 147 15.22 3.11 -3.40
CA ILE A 147 15.04 3.27 -1.95
C ILE A 147 14.09 2.20 -1.40
N THR A 148 12.98 1.94 -2.10
CA THR A 148 12.03 0.91 -1.70
C THR A 148 12.70 -0.47 -1.71
N ALA A 149 13.41 -0.83 -2.77
CA ALA A 149 14.12 -2.10 -2.84
C ALA A 149 15.11 -2.25 -1.67
N THR A 150 15.97 -1.26 -1.44
CA THR A 150 16.96 -1.28 -0.36
C THR A 150 16.35 -1.42 1.03
N THR A 151 15.22 -0.74 1.29
CA THR A 151 14.55 -0.81 2.60
C THR A 151 13.84 -2.14 2.85
N GLN A 152 13.49 -2.89 1.79
CA GLN A 152 12.93 -4.25 1.91
C GLN A 152 13.99 -5.34 2.09
N ILE A 153 15.25 -5.11 1.69
CA ILE A 153 16.31 -6.13 1.78
C ILE A 153 16.45 -6.67 3.21
N LYS A 154 16.39 -5.81 4.23
CA LYS A 154 16.48 -6.25 5.63
C LYS A 154 15.39 -7.26 6.01
N GLY A 155 14.17 -7.08 5.48
CA GLY A 155 13.05 -7.98 5.72
C GLY A 155 13.24 -9.34 5.05
N ILE A 156 13.79 -9.36 3.82
CA ILE A 156 14.11 -10.61 3.12
C ILE A 156 15.14 -11.42 3.91
N PHE A 157 16.17 -10.78 4.47
CA PHE A 157 17.22 -11.47 5.24
C PHE A 157 16.86 -11.70 6.72
N GLY A 158 15.64 -11.35 7.16
CA GLY A 158 15.21 -11.48 8.55
C GLY A 158 16.03 -10.62 9.54
N LEU A 159 16.65 -9.54 9.06
CA LEU A 159 17.51 -8.68 9.87
C LEU A 159 16.70 -7.61 10.60
N LYS A 160 16.95 -7.49 11.91
CA LYS A 160 16.28 -6.50 12.78
C LYS A 160 17.25 -5.36 13.11
N TYR A 161 17.13 -4.26 12.38
CA TYR A 161 17.83 -3.00 12.68
C TYR A 161 17.03 -1.79 12.18
N GLN A 162 17.29 -0.64 12.81
CA GLN A 162 16.81 0.65 12.36
C GLN A 162 17.94 1.40 11.67
N ALA A 163 17.67 1.88 10.45
CA ALA A 163 18.59 2.70 9.68
C ALA A 163 17.78 3.75 8.93
N ARG A 164 18.35 4.95 8.81
CA ARG A 164 17.72 6.11 8.18
C ARG A 164 18.43 6.50 6.90
N GLY A 165 17.67 6.73 5.84
CA GLY A 165 18.22 7.03 4.52
C GLY A 165 18.88 5.82 3.84
N PHE A 166 19.15 5.98 2.54
CA PHE A 166 19.65 4.91 1.68
C PHE A 166 21.05 4.42 2.11
N LEU A 167 22.02 5.33 2.23
CA LEU A 167 23.42 4.96 2.52
C LEU A 167 23.56 4.24 3.87
N ASN A 168 22.89 4.74 4.91
CA ASN A 168 22.96 4.13 6.22
C ASN A 168 22.30 2.74 6.23
N THR A 169 21.20 2.57 5.48
CA THR A 169 20.53 1.27 5.33
C THR A 169 21.44 0.24 4.68
N VAL A 170 22.19 0.63 3.65
CA VAL A 170 23.18 -0.23 2.98
C VAL A 170 24.34 -0.55 3.92
N TYR A 171 24.88 0.45 4.63
CA TYR A 171 25.97 0.25 5.58
C TYR A 171 25.58 -0.73 6.71
N HIS A 172 24.44 -0.51 7.36
CA HIS A 172 23.95 -1.39 8.42
C HIS A 172 23.54 -2.78 7.92
N PHE A 173 23.14 -2.91 6.65
CA PHE A 173 22.89 -4.21 6.03
C PHE A 173 24.17 -5.05 6.01
N PHE A 174 25.26 -4.51 5.45
CA PHE A 174 26.53 -5.23 5.37
C PHE A 174 27.15 -5.52 6.74
N LEU A 175 26.97 -4.62 7.72
CA LEU A 175 27.42 -4.87 9.09
C LEU A 175 26.69 -6.03 9.77
N ASN A 176 25.39 -6.20 9.49
CA ASN A 176 24.57 -7.22 10.15
C ASN A 176 24.36 -8.47 9.30
N ILE A 177 25.04 -8.61 8.15
CA ILE A 177 24.84 -9.73 7.23
C ILE A 177 25.09 -11.10 7.90
N SER A 178 26.00 -11.15 8.87
CA SER A 178 26.29 -12.37 9.63
C SER A 178 25.17 -12.80 10.58
N LYS A 179 24.22 -11.91 10.91
CA LYS A 179 23.07 -12.18 11.78
C LYS A 179 21.80 -12.56 11.00
N THR A 180 21.96 -12.96 9.74
CA THR A 180 20.85 -13.31 8.85
C THR A 180 20.09 -14.54 9.39
N ASN A 181 18.76 -14.46 9.38
CA ASN A 181 17.93 -15.62 9.62
C ASN A 181 17.75 -16.42 8.33
N LEU A 182 18.32 -17.63 8.28
CA LEU A 182 18.29 -18.49 7.08
C LEU A 182 16.87 -18.88 6.67
N TYR A 183 15.95 -19.04 7.62
CA TYR A 183 14.56 -19.43 7.33
C TYR A 183 13.78 -18.27 6.68
N ASP A 184 13.93 -17.05 7.22
CA ASP A 184 13.34 -15.85 6.61
C ASP A 184 13.95 -15.60 5.21
N MET A 185 15.27 -15.76 5.06
CA MET A 185 15.97 -15.61 3.79
C MET A 185 15.49 -16.60 2.72
N THR A 186 15.38 -17.88 3.05
CA THR A 186 14.93 -18.91 2.11
C THR A 186 13.46 -18.68 1.72
N MET A 187 12.59 -18.33 2.66
CA MET A 187 11.20 -17.98 2.40
C MET A 187 11.06 -16.71 1.54
N GLY A 188 11.87 -15.68 1.82
CA GLY A 188 11.91 -14.43 1.05
C GLY A 188 12.42 -14.62 -0.38
N ILE A 189 13.49 -15.36 -0.58
CA ILE A 189 14.04 -15.62 -1.93
C ILE A 189 13.10 -16.51 -2.73
N THR A 190 12.55 -17.56 -2.13
CA THR A 190 11.59 -18.45 -2.81
C THR A 190 10.30 -17.71 -3.18
N SER A 191 9.79 -16.84 -2.32
CA SER A 191 8.62 -16.00 -2.63
C SER A 191 8.89 -15.03 -3.79
N VAL A 192 10.03 -14.31 -3.77
CA VAL A 192 10.41 -13.43 -4.88
C VAL A 192 10.55 -14.22 -6.19
N PHE A 193 11.20 -15.38 -6.16
CA PHE A 193 11.33 -16.26 -7.32
C PHE A 193 9.96 -16.70 -7.86
N MET A 194 9.05 -17.15 -6.99
CA MET A 194 7.69 -17.56 -7.36
C MET A 194 6.88 -16.41 -7.95
N LEU A 195 6.96 -15.20 -7.39
CA LEU A 195 6.28 -14.02 -7.93
C LEU A 195 6.81 -13.66 -9.34
N LEU A 196 8.12 -13.70 -9.55
CA LEU A 196 8.74 -13.42 -10.84
C LEU A 196 8.38 -14.50 -11.87
N LEU A 197 8.34 -15.77 -11.45
CA LEU A 197 7.93 -16.89 -12.28
C LEU A 197 6.46 -16.72 -12.75
N LEU A 198 5.54 -16.47 -11.81
CA LEU A 198 4.12 -16.22 -12.11
C LEU A 198 3.92 -14.99 -12.99
N ARG A 199 4.74 -13.94 -12.81
CA ARG A 199 4.74 -12.77 -13.68
C ARG A 199 5.17 -13.12 -15.11
N LYS A 200 6.25 -13.87 -15.27
CA LYS A 200 6.76 -14.28 -16.59
C LYS A 200 5.74 -15.11 -17.36
N PHE A 201 5.00 -15.99 -16.68
CA PHE A 201 3.93 -16.77 -17.30
C PHE A 201 2.66 -15.95 -17.64
N LYS A 202 2.43 -14.81 -17.00
CA LYS A 202 1.36 -13.87 -17.35
C LYS A 202 1.74 -13.01 -18.56
N ASP A 203 2.95 -12.44 -18.54
CA ASP A 203 3.40 -11.45 -19.53
C ASP A 203 3.71 -12.09 -20.88
N LYS A 204 4.25 -13.32 -20.88
CA LYS A 204 4.15 -14.17 -22.06
C LYS A 204 2.69 -14.59 -22.14
N LYS A 205 1.90 -13.97 -23.04
CA LYS A 205 0.72 -14.64 -23.61
C LYS A 205 1.24 -15.99 -24.10
N CYS A 206 1.14 -17.02 -23.28
CA CYS A 206 1.67 -18.31 -23.63
C CYS A 206 0.67 -18.88 -24.62
N THR A 207 0.73 -18.41 -25.87
CA THR A 207 -0.12 -18.86 -26.98
C THR A 207 -0.03 -20.38 -27.11
N THR A 208 1.11 -20.97 -26.71
CA THR A 208 1.36 -22.41 -26.65
C THR A 208 0.67 -23.13 -25.48
N CYS A 209 0.62 -22.55 -24.28
CA CYS A 209 -0.09 -23.15 -23.13
C CYS A 209 -1.61 -22.89 -23.22
N MET A 210 -2.01 -21.79 -23.85
CA MET A 210 -3.40 -21.46 -24.20
C MET A 210 -4.01 -22.47 -25.18
N TRP A 211 -3.18 -23.20 -25.95
CA TRP A 211 -3.58 -24.34 -26.78
C TRP A 211 -3.80 -25.62 -25.96
N LEU A 212 -3.09 -25.80 -24.84
CA LEU A 212 -3.25 -26.96 -23.94
C LEU A 212 -4.47 -26.82 -23.01
N LEU A 213 -4.80 -25.59 -22.57
CA LEU A 213 -6.01 -25.29 -21.80
C LEU A 213 -7.17 -25.01 -22.78
N ASN A 214 -7.77 -26.09 -23.30
CA ASN A 214 -8.85 -26.08 -24.30
C ASN A 214 -10.18 -25.46 -23.81
N SER A 215 -10.33 -25.15 -22.52
CA SER A 215 -11.57 -24.60 -21.97
C SER A 215 -11.44 -23.11 -21.59
N ARG A 216 -12.44 -22.32 -21.99
CA ARG A 216 -12.58 -20.89 -21.61
C ARG A 216 -12.50 -20.67 -20.10
N THR A 217 -12.95 -21.64 -19.31
CA THR A 217 -12.93 -21.58 -17.85
C THR A 217 -11.52 -21.67 -17.27
N LEU A 218 -10.68 -22.54 -17.83
CA LEU A 218 -9.30 -22.70 -17.40
C LEU A 218 -8.44 -21.47 -17.74
N GLN A 219 -8.69 -20.82 -18.88
CA GLN A 219 -8.03 -19.56 -19.22
C GLN A 219 -8.45 -18.40 -18.29
N ALA A 220 -9.75 -18.32 -17.96
CA ALA A 220 -10.26 -17.32 -17.01
C ALA A 220 -9.69 -17.55 -15.59
N ALA A 221 -9.61 -18.81 -15.15
CA ALA A 221 -9.00 -19.19 -13.87
C ALA A 221 -7.50 -18.87 -13.83
N TRP A 222 -6.77 -19.12 -14.92
CA TRP A 222 -5.35 -18.76 -15.00
C TRP A 222 -5.14 -17.24 -14.90
N TRP A 223 -5.97 -16.46 -15.60
CA TRP A 223 -5.91 -15.01 -15.57
C TRP A 223 -6.25 -14.44 -14.19
N SER A 224 -7.23 -15.02 -13.48
CA SER A 224 -7.57 -14.62 -12.11
C SER A 224 -6.45 -14.96 -11.13
N ILE A 225 -5.87 -16.17 -11.19
CA ILE A 225 -4.72 -16.58 -10.38
C ILE A 225 -3.52 -15.64 -10.61
N ALA A 226 -3.23 -15.33 -11.88
CA ALA A 226 -2.13 -14.44 -12.22
C ALA A 226 -2.36 -12.99 -11.75
N THR A 227 -3.62 -12.58 -11.56
CA THR A 227 -3.99 -11.26 -11.06
C THR A 227 -3.97 -11.21 -9.52
N ALA A 228 -4.36 -12.31 -8.85
CA ALA A 228 -4.32 -12.47 -7.40
C ALA A 228 -2.98 -13.00 -6.85
N ARG A 229 -1.93 -13.11 -7.68
CA ARG A 229 -0.64 -13.74 -7.33
C ARG A 229 -0.01 -13.25 -6.01
N ASN A 230 -0.09 -11.94 -5.75
CA ASN A 230 0.49 -11.35 -4.54
C ASN A 230 -0.27 -11.83 -3.29
N ALA A 231 -1.60 -11.79 -3.34
CA ALA A 231 -2.47 -12.25 -2.27
C ALA A 231 -2.33 -13.77 -2.04
N LEU A 232 -2.37 -14.56 -3.11
CA LEU A 232 -2.22 -16.02 -3.03
C LEU A 232 -0.89 -16.41 -2.38
N LEU A 233 0.19 -15.75 -2.79
CA LEU A 233 1.50 -16.01 -2.22
C LEU A 233 1.56 -15.70 -0.73
N VAL A 234 1.00 -14.56 -0.30
CA VAL A 234 0.91 -14.21 1.12
C VAL A 234 0.10 -15.26 1.90
N ILE A 235 -1.05 -15.70 1.39
CA ILE A 235 -1.89 -16.70 2.06
C ILE A 235 -1.14 -18.04 2.20
N ILE A 236 -0.46 -18.50 1.14
CA ILE A 236 0.33 -19.74 1.16
C ILE A 236 1.48 -19.61 2.15
N CYS A 237 2.21 -18.50 2.13
CA CYS A 237 3.29 -18.20 3.06
C CYS A 237 2.81 -18.20 4.52
N SER A 238 1.68 -17.56 4.81
CA SER A 238 1.09 -17.53 6.15
C SER A 238 0.63 -18.92 6.62
N PHE A 239 0.08 -19.74 5.71
CA PHE A 239 -0.28 -21.12 6.02
C PHE A 239 0.94 -21.99 6.31
N LEU A 240 2.00 -21.87 5.51
CA LEU A 240 3.26 -22.58 5.78
C LEU A 240 3.88 -22.13 7.11
N ALA A 241 3.83 -20.84 7.43
CA ALA A 241 4.31 -20.32 8.70
C ALA A 241 3.49 -20.87 9.89
N SER A 242 2.16 -20.95 9.79
CA SER A 242 1.32 -21.47 10.86
C SER A 242 1.52 -22.97 11.10
N VAL A 243 1.74 -23.74 10.03
CA VAL A 243 2.08 -25.17 10.10
C VAL A 243 3.47 -25.38 10.71
N CYS A 244 4.43 -24.50 10.41
CA CYS A 244 5.76 -24.53 11.02
C CYS A 244 5.69 -24.26 12.54
N LEU A 245 4.87 -23.28 12.94
CA LEU A 245 4.65 -22.92 14.33
C LEU A 245 3.97 -24.04 15.11
N SER A 246 2.99 -24.73 14.52
CA SER A 246 2.33 -25.87 15.16
C SER A 246 3.24 -27.09 15.34
N MET A 247 4.30 -27.21 14.52
CA MET A 247 5.37 -28.19 14.69
C MET A 247 6.42 -27.77 15.74
N GLY A 248 6.30 -26.59 16.36
CA GLY A 248 7.19 -26.11 17.41
C GLY A 248 8.44 -25.37 16.93
N PHE A 249 8.53 -25.05 15.63
CA PHE A 249 9.64 -24.29 15.06
C PHE A 249 9.32 -22.78 15.05
N ASP A 250 9.67 -22.07 16.12
CA ASP A 250 9.56 -20.60 16.19
C ASP A 250 10.78 -19.91 15.56
N VAL A 251 10.99 -20.15 14.26
CA VAL A 251 12.21 -19.71 13.56
C VAL A 251 11.94 -18.59 12.55
N LEU A 252 10.68 -18.27 12.28
CA LEU A 252 10.30 -17.21 11.34
C LEU A 252 10.00 -15.91 12.08
N THR A 253 10.40 -14.78 11.51
CA THR A 253 10.05 -13.47 12.06
C THR A 253 8.58 -13.16 11.76
N LEU A 254 7.70 -13.42 12.73
CA LEU A 254 6.27 -13.17 12.61
C LEU A 254 5.90 -11.69 12.77
N THR A 255 4.84 -11.28 12.08
CA THR A 255 4.18 -9.99 12.30
C THR A 255 3.67 -9.89 13.74
N GLN A 256 3.88 -8.72 14.35
CA GLN A 256 3.42 -8.44 15.71
C GLN A 256 1.89 -8.49 15.83
N HIS A 257 1.40 -8.55 17.07
CA HIS A 257 -0.03 -8.48 17.38
C HIS A 257 -0.66 -7.23 16.73
N VAL A 258 -1.83 -7.42 16.11
CA VAL A 258 -2.61 -6.35 15.49
C VAL A 258 -3.88 -6.17 16.30
N ASP A 259 -4.05 -4.97 16.86
CA ASP A 259 -5.21 -4.71 17.71
C ASP A 259 -6.50 -4.72 16.88
N PRO A 260 -7.55 -5.43 17.33
CA PRO A 260 -8.81 -5.49 16.62
C PRO A 260 -9.62 -4.21 16.79
N GLY A 261 -10.35 -3.84 15.74
CA GLY A 261 -11.32 -2.75 15.77
C GLY A 261 -10.82 -1.44 15.16
N LEU A 262 -11.74 -0.48 15.06
CA LEU A 262 -11.46 0.88 14.62
C LEU A 262 -11.04 1.74 15.82
N PRO A 263 -10.10 2.66 15.63
CA PRO A 263 -9.73 3.59 16.68
C PRO A 263 -10.92 4.53 16.95
N HIS A 264 -11.05 4.97 18.20
CA HIS A 264 -12.04 6.00 18.54
C HIS A 264 -11.72 7.28 17.76
N PHE A 265 -12.76 7.92 17.21
CA PHE A 265 -12.59 9.19 16.53
C PHE A 265 -12.11 10.25 17.52
N GLN A 266 -10.91 10.78 17.29
CA GLN A 266 -10.29 11.81 18.11
C GLN A 266 -9.61 12.83 17.21
N LEU A 267 -9.66 14.10 17.61
CA LEU A 267 -8.87 15.14 16.96
C LEU A 267 -7.39 14.92 17.29
N PRO A 268 -6.47 15.26 16.38
CA PRO A 268 -5.05 15.21 16.68
C PRO A 268 -4.76 16.11 17.89
N LYS A 269 -4.00 15.59 18.86
CA LYS A 269 -3.57 16.37 20.02
C LYS A 269 -2.59 17.43 19.54
N PHE A 270 -2.99 18.70 19.57
CA PHE A 270 -2.14 19.83 19.16
C PHE A 270 -1.13 20.26 20.24
N TYR A 271 -1.22 19.69 21.42
CA TYR A 271 -0.25 19.84 22.51
C TYR A 271 0.60 18.58 22.61
N LEU A 272 1.90 18.77 22.75
CA LEU A 272 2.88 17.71 22.87
C LEU A 272 3.28 17.64 24.34
N ASP A 273 2.75 16.67 25.08
CA ASP A 273 3.38 16.27 26.33
C ASP A 273 4.64 15.50 25.94
N TYR A 274 5.81 16.07 26.18
CA TYR A 274 7.13 15.48 25.84
C TYR A 274 7.38 14.12 26.56
N PHE A 275 6.46 13.72 27.44
CA PHE A 275 6.50 12.54 28.28
C PHE A 275 5.20 11.75 28.17
N ASP A 276 5.06 10.96 27.10
CA ASP A 276 4.37 9.68 27.20
C ASP A 276 5.03 8.73 26.19
N PRO A 277 5.78 7.70 26.65
CA PRO A 277 6.49 6.74 25.80
C PRO A 277 5.55 5.84 24.98
#